data_AF-A0AA38PN76-F1
#
_entry.id   AF-A0AA38PN76-F1
#
_cell.length_a   1.000
_cell.length_b   1.000
_cell.length_c   1.000
_cell.angle_alpha   90.00
_cell.angle_beta   90.00
_cell.angle_gamma   90.00
#
_symmetry.space_group_name_H-M   'P 1'
#
loop_
_entity.id
_entity.type
_entity.pdbx_description
1 polymer ?
#
loop_
_entity_poly.entity_id
_entity_poly.type
_entity_poly.pdbx_seq_one_letter_code
_entity_poly.pdbx_strand_id
1 'polypeptide(L)'
;LNSLFPLISSSPFAYPFYLCLFSTAATFIASVVTSNVSQADRLWTFLPTIYTAYFALGPLWPKEPTTLGGFWGPFPQLPRNATGSSIAFSPRALVLLTLITLWMFRLSYNTFRRGLFSLKDEDYRWAVLRKQFDERRREDRIPNCELDIHRCYLECVVGWPAYLAVTRSGAGGIELVDTDYVLAVWVLGILAVEFTADK
;
A
#
# COMPACT_ATOMS: atom_id res chain seq x y z
N LEU A 1 -17.02 -1.62 -21.66
CA LEU A 1 -16.38 -2.52 -20.67
C LEU A 1 -15.36 -3.47 -21.31
N ASN A 2 -15.67 -4.13 -22.43
CA ASN A 2 -14.77 -5.11 -23.07
C ASN A 2 -13.43 -4.55 -23.59
N SER A 3 -13.34 -3.25 -23.87
CA SER A 3 -12.10 -2.58 -24.32
C SER A 3 -11.24 -2.01 -23.19
N LEU A 4 -11.84 -1.66 -22.05
CA LEU A 4 -11.13 -1.09 -20.89
C LEU A 4 -10.40 -2.16 -20.09
N PHE A 5 -10.97 -3.35 -20.03
CA PHE A 5 -10.43 -4.47 -19.27
C PHE A 5 -9.01 -4.89 -19.71
N PRO A 6 -8.72 -5.12 -21.01
CA PRO A 6 -7.37 -5.43 -21.46
C PRO A 6 -6.40 -4.25 -21.29
N LEU A 7 -6.90 -3.01 -21.35
CA LEU A 7 -6.09 -1.80 -21.13
C LEU A 7 -5.62 -1.69 -19.67
N ILE A 8 -6.53 -1.91 -18.71
CA ILE A 8 -6.19 -1.90 -17.28
C ILE A 8 -5.22 -3.05 -16.97
N SER A 9 -5.50 -4.25 -17.48
CA SER A 9 -4.72 -5.46 -17.23
C SER A 9 -3.30 -5.42 -17.81
N SER A 10 -3.06 -4.58 -18.81
CA SER A 10 -1.74 -4.40 -19.44
C SER A 10 -0.92 -3.27 -18.80
N SER A 11 -1.54 -2.45 -17.96
CA SER A 11 -0.87 -1.34 -17.28
C SER A 11 0.06 -1.83 -16.15
N PRO A 12 1.16 -1.12 -15.85
CA PRO A 12 2.01 -1.41 -14.68
C PRO A 12 1.29 -1.19 -13.34
N PHE A 13 0.13 -0.51 -13.37
CA PHE A 13 -0.70 -0.25 -12.20
C PHE A 13 -1.85 -1.24 -12.04
N ALA A 14 -1.94 -2.26 -12.90
CA ALA A 14 -2.97 -3.29 -12.82
C ALA A 14 -2.99 -3.95 -11.44
N TYR A 15 -1.84 -4.45 -10.99
CA TYR A 15 -1.72 -5.11 -9.69
C TYR A 15 -2.03 -4.18 -8.52
N PRO A 16 -1.42 -2.98 -8.39
CA PRO A 16 -1.80 -2.03 -7.35
C PRO A 16 -3.30 -1.73 -7.28
N PHE A 17 -3.94 -1.61 -8.44
CA PHE A 17 -5.37 -1.38 -8.55
C PHE A 17 -6.19 -2.58 -8.04
N TYR A 18 -5.84 -3.81 -8.45
CA TYR A 18 -6.51 -5.02 -7.96
C TYR A 18 -6.30 -5.22 -6.46
N LEU A 19 -5.09 -4.97 -5.96
CA LEU A 19 -4.78 -5.03 -4.53
C LEU A 19 -5.61 -4.01 -3.75
N CYS A 20 -5.76 -2.80 -4.28
CA CYS A 20 -6.63 -1.77 -3.71
C CYS A 20 -8.09 -2.27 -3.64
N LEU A 21 -8.67 -2.70 -4.76
CA LEU A 21 -10.04 -3.23 -4.77
C LEU A 21 -10.24 -4.41 -3.80
N PHE A 22 -9.27 -5.32 -3.76
CA PHE A 22 -9.27 -6.45 -2.83
C PHE A 22 -9.21 -5.98 -1.38
N SER A 23 -8.31 -5.04 -1.06
CA SER A 23 -8.15 -4.50 0.28
C SER A 23 -9.42 -3.81 0.76
N THR A 24 -10.05 -2.98 -0.07
CA THR A 24 -11.33 -2.32 0.22
C THR A 24 -12.45 -3.34 0.44
N ALA A 25 -12.55 -4.36 -0.41
CA ALA A 25 -13.55 -5.40 -0.23
C ALA A 25 -13.31 -6.18 1.08
N ALA A 26 -12.05 -6.50 1.39
CA ALA A 26 -11.66 -7.23 2.60
C ALA A 26 -11.92 -6.42 3.87
N THR A 27 -11.54 -5.14 3.91
CA THR A 27 -11.79 -4.24 5.06
C THR A 27 -13.28 -3.99 5.24
N PHE A 28 -14.03 -3.82 4.15
CA PHE A 28 -15.48 -3.67 4.18
C PHE A 28 -16.15 -4.92 4.77
N ILE A 29 -15.85 -6.12 4.24
CA ILE A 29 -16.42 -7.38 4.75
C ILE A 29 -16.03 -7.57 6.21
N ALA A 30 -14.76 -7.37 6.57
CA ALA A 30 -14.29 -7.47 7.95
C ALA A 30 -15.04 -6.48 8.86
N SER A 31 -15.32 -5.26 8.40
CA SER A 31 -16.06 -4.27 9.18
C SER A 31 -17.52 -4.66 9.42
N VAL A 32 -18.16 -5.29 8.44
CA VAL A 32 -19.55 -5.78 8.58
C VAL A 32 -19.61 -6.94 9.56
N VAL A 33 -18.69 -7.90 9.46
CA VAL A 33 -18.63 -9.10 10.32
C VAL A 33 -18.28 -8.73 11.76
N THR A 34 -17.28 -7.88 11.96
CA THR A 34 -16.80 -7.52 13.30
C THR A 34 -17.53 -6.33 13.91
N SER A 35 -18.37 -5.63 13.14
CA SER A 35 -18.94 -4.31 13.49
C SER A 35 -17.89 -3.30 13.99
N ASN A 36 -16.65 -3.43 13.51
CA ASN A 36 -15.51 -2.60 13.84
C ASN A 36 -14.96 -2.00 12.55
N VAL A 37 -14.88 -0.67 12.46
CA VAL A 37 -14.50 0.04 11.24
C VAL A 37 -13.02 0.42 11.19
N SER A 38 -12.24 0.09 12.23
CA SER A 38 -10.78 0.32 12.29
C SER A 38 -9.94 -0.69 11.49
N GLN A 39 -10.56 -1.61 10.75
CA GLN A 39 -9.85 -2.65 10.00
C GLN A 39 -8.94 -2.07 8.91
N ALA A 40 -9.39 -0.99 8.24
CA ALA A 40 -8.59 -0.28 7.26
C ALA A 40 -7.34 0.37 7.89
N ASP A 41 -7.50 0.98 9.08
CA ASP A 41 -6.38 1.63 9.78
C ASP A 41 -5.29 0.63 10.20
N ARG A 42 -5.66 -0.64 10.45
CA ARG A 42 -4.70 -1.74 10.69
C ARG A 42 -3.96 -2.13 9.42
N LEU A 43 -4.69 -2.28 8.32
CA LEU A 43 -4.14 -2.74 7.05
C LEU A 43 -3.14 -1.73 6.46
N TRP A 44 -3.42 -0.43 6.63
CA TRP A 44 -2.54 0.67 6.19
C TRP A 44 -1.10 0.57 6.72
N THR A 45 -0.87 -0.10 7.85
CA THR A 45 0.49 -0.27 8.39
C THR A 45 1.40 -1.19 7.56
N PHE A 46 0.83 -1.89 6.58
CA PHE A 46 1.56 -2.81 5.69
C PHE A 46 1.52 -2.40 4.21
N LEU A 47 0.44 -1.73 3.79
CA LEU A 47 0.16 -1.43 2.39
C LEU A 47 1.25 -0.61 1.69
N PRO A 48 1.78 0.49 2.27
CA PRO A 48 2.90 1.24 1.68
C PRO A 48 4.12 0.39 1.31
N THR A 49 4.48 -0.56 2.18
CA THR A 49 5.58 -1.50 1.92
C THR A 49 5.22 -2.44 0.77
N ILE A 50 4.01 -2.98 0.74
CA ILE A 50 3.55 -3.89 -0.34
C ILE A 50 3.56 -3.17 -1.70
N TYR A 51 3.00 -1.97 -1.79
CA TYR A 51 2.97 -1.18 -3.02
C TYR A 51 4.37 -0.82 -3.53
N THR A 52 5.27 -0.47 -2.62
CA THR A 52 6.65 -0.12 -2.96
C THR A 52 7.46 -1.36 -3.35
N ALA A 53 7.27 -2.47 -2.64
CA ALA A 53 7.91 -3.76 -2.92
C ALA A 53 7.50 -4.31 -4.28
N TYR A 54 6.23 -4.12 -4.68
CA TYR A 54 5.76 -4.54 -6.00
C TYR A 54 6.65 -3.97 -7.13
N PHE A 55 6.94 -2.67 -7.09
CA PHE A 55 7.80 -2.03 -8.09
C PHE A 55 9.28 -2.34 -7.87
N ALA A 56 9.78 -2.22 -6.65
CA ALA A 56 11.21 -2.38 -6.34
C ALA A 56 11.72 -3.81 -6.54
N LEU A 57 10.87 -4.81 -6.27
CA LEU A 57 11.17 -6.24 -6.43
C LEU A 57 10.64 -6.82 -7.74
N GLY A 58 10.31 -5.97 -8.71
CA GLY A 58 9.86 -6.34 -10.06
C GLY A 58 10.55 -7.57 -10.68
N PRO A 59 11.90 -7.66 -10.65
CA PRO A 59 12.64 -8.80 -11.20
C PRO A 59 12.33 -10.17 -10.57
N LEU A 60 11.81 -10.20 -9.33
CA LEU A 60 11.49 -11.44 -8.60
C LEU A 60 10.12 -12.00 -8.96
N TRP A 61 9.24 -11.19 -9.55
CA TRP A 61 7.86 -11.60 -9.79
C TRP A 61 7.73 -12.54 -10.99
N PRO A 62 6.86 -13.56 -10.91
CA PRO A 62 6.63 -14.47 -12.02
C PRO A 62 6.14 -13.69 -13.24
N LYS A 63 6.76 -13.98 -14.39
CA LYS A 63 6.45 -13.38 -15.69
C LYS A 63 5.19 -13.97 -16.32
N GLU A 64 4.84 -15.20 -15.94
CA GLU A 64 3.68 -15.90 -16.44
C GLU A 64 2.54 -15.84 -15.41
N PRO A 65 1.28 -15.70 -15.85
CA PRO A 65 0.14 -15.74 -14.95
C PRO A 65 0.03 -17.13 -14.31
N THR A 66 0.51 -17.25 -13.07
CA THR A 66 0.34 -18.47 -12.26
C THR A 66 -1.14 -18.81 -12.11
N THR A 67 -1.49 -20.10 -12.19
CA THR A 67 -2.87 -20.62 -12.06
C THR A 67 -3.55 -20.21 -10.74
N LEU A 68 -2.79 -20.05 -9.65
CA LEU A 68 -3.26 -19.57 -8.34
C LEU A 68 -3.32 -18.04 -8.21
N GLY A 69 -2.61 -17.32 -9.08
CA GLY A 69 -2.64 -15.86 -9.15
C GLY A 69 -3.56 -15.34 -10.26
N GLY A 70 -4.33 -16.21 -10.91
CA GLY A 70 -5.18 -15.82 -12.03
C GLY A 70 -6.14 -14.69 -11.65
N PHE A 71 -5.95 -13.52 -12.26
CA PHE A 71 -6.88 -12.40 -12.41
C PHE A 71 -7.49 -11.74 -11.13
N TRP A 72 -7.47 -12.39 -9.97
CA TRP A 72 -8.10 -11.95 -8.71
C TRP A 72 -7.22 -12.16 -7.47
N GLY A 73 -6.01 -12.70 -7.62
CA GLY A 73 -5.15 -13.01 -6.48
C GLY A 73 -4.40 -11.77 -5.96
N PRO A 74 -4.17 -11.63 -4.63
CA PRO A 74 -3.31 -10.60 -4.05
C PRO A 74 -1.82 -10.82 -4.39
N PHE A 75 -1.51 -11.81 -5.22
CA PHE A 75 -0.15 -12.18 -5.57
C PHE A 75 0.40 -11.24 -6.63
N PRO A 76 1.60 -10.65 -6.40
CA PRO A 76 2.21 -9.72 -7.33
C PRO A 76 2.54 -10.41 -8.65
N GLN A 77 2.10 -9.78 -9.75
CA GLN A 77 2.37 -10.23 -11.11
C GLN A 77 2.89 -9.09 -11.95
N LEU A 78 3.86 -9.44 -12.79
CA LEU A 78 4.41 -8.51 -13.74
C LEU A 78 3.39 -8.25 -14.88
N PRO A 79 3.31 -7.03 -15.43
CA PRO A 79 2.41 -6.77 -16.56
C PRO A 79 2.74 -7.68 -17.74
N ARG A 80 1.73 -8.22 -18.41
CA ARG A 80 1.89 -9.18 -19.54
C ARG A 80 2.87 -8.72 -20.62
N ASN A 81 2.99 -7.41 -20.81
CA ASN A 81 3.83 -6.80 -21.84
C ASN A 81 5.29 -6.57 -21.39
N ALA A 82 5.60 -6.73 -20.09
CA ALA A 82 6.93 -6.53 -19.52
C ALA A 82 7.81 -7.79 -19.56
N THR A 83 7.27 -8.90 -20.08
CA THR A 83 7.90 -10.22 -20.12
C THR A 83 9.15 -10.29 -21.01
N GLY A 84 9.26 -9.42 -22.02
CA GLY A 84 10.38 -9.35 -22.96
C GLY A 84 11.55 -8.43 -22.57
N SER A 85 11.40 -7.58 -21.55
CA SER A 85 12.46 -6.67 -21.11
C SER A 85 13.30 -7.31 -20.00
N SER A 86 14.63 -7.17 -20.05
CA SER A 86 15.49 -7.50 -18.91
C SER A 86 15.23 -6.52 -17.77
N ILE A 87 14.35 -6.89 -16.84
CA ILE A 87 14.08 -6.09 -15.64
C ILE A 87 15.22 -6.33 -14.65
N ALA A 88 16.09 -5.33 -14.49
CA ALA A 88 17.14 -5.32 -13.49
C ALA A 88 16.64 -4.66 -12.19
N PHE A 89 17.30 -4.96 -11.08
CA PHE A 89 17.04 -4.25 -9.82
C PHE A 89 17.49 -2.78 -9.94
N SER A 90 16.65 -1.85 -9.51
CA SER A 90 16.98 -0.42 -9.44
C SER A 90 17.49 -0.08 -8.03
N PRO A 91 18.75 0.36 -7.84
CA PRO A 91 19.30 0.71 -6.53
C PRO A 91 18.44 1.75 -5.79
N ARG A 92 17.98 2.79 -6.50
CA ARG A 92 17.10 3.83 -5.94
C ARG A 92 15.76 3.27 -5.44
N ALA A 93 15.18 2.32 -6.19
CA ALA A 93 13.92 1.68 -5.76
C ALA A 93 14.11 0.82 -4.51
N LEU A 94 15.25 0.15 -4.36
CA LEU A 94 15.60 -0.62 -3.16
C LEU A 94 15.84 0.28 -1.94
N VAL A 95 16.46 1.44 -2.13
CA VAL A 95 16.60 2.45 -1.07
C VAL A 95 15.22 2.95 -0.61
N LEU A 96 14.34 3.29 -1.55
CA LEU A 96 12.96 3.70 -1.25
C LEU A 96 12.20 2.60 -0.48
N LEU A 97 12.32 1.34 -0.93
CA LEU A 97 11.73 0.19 -0.23
C LEU A 97 12.25 0.07 1.19
N THR A 98 13.56 0.23 1.40
CA THR A 98 14.18 0.14 2.73
C THR A 98 13.65 1.24 3.65
N LEU A 99 13.64 2.49 3.19
CA LEU A 99 13.14 3.63 3.96
C LEU A 99 11.66 3.51 4.30
N ILE A 100 10.83 3.11 3.34
CA ILE A 100 9.39 2.89 3.55
C ILE A 100 9.16 1.72 4.52
N THR A 101 9.95 0.65 4.42
CA THR A 101 9.85 -0.49 5.35
C THR A 101 10.20 -0.07 6.77
N LEU A 102 11.26 0.73 6.97
CA LEU A 102 11.61 1.27 8.28
C LEU A 102 10.51 2.19 8.83
N TRP A 103 9.95 3.05 7.98
CA TRP A 103 8.84 3.91 8.36
C TRP A 103 7.59 3.11 8.75
N MET A 104 7.25 2.06 7.99
CA MET A 104 6.14 1.18 8.32
C MET A 104 6.40 0.38 9.59
N PHE A 105 7.61 -0.12 9.84
CA PHE A 105 7.94 -0.76 11.12
C PHE A 105 7.77 0.17 12.31
N ARG A 106 8.15 1.46 12.18
CA ARG A 106 7.84 2.47 13.20
C ARG A 106 6.33 2.57 13.44
N LEU A 107 5.56 2.72 12.36
CA LEU A 107 4.11 2.88 12.44
C LEU A 107 3.44 1.64 13.06
N SER A 108 3.80 0.44 12.61
CA SER A 108 3.32 -0.84 13.16
C SER A 108 3.69 -1.01 14.63
N TYR A 109 4.89 -0.59 15.05
CA TYR A 109 5.28 -0.62 16.46
C TYR A 109 4.42 0.35 17.30
N ASN A 110 4.17 1.55 16.80
CA ASN A 110 3.32 2.52 17.47
C ASN A 110 1.86 2.03 17.59
N THR A 111 1.29 1.45 16.52
CA THR A 111 -0.06 0.88 16.54
C THR A 111 -0.16 -0.34 17.46
N PHE A 112 0.88 -1.17 17.52
CA PHE A 112 0.97 -2.28 18.46
C PHE A 112 0.95 -1.80 19.92
N ARG A 113 1.79 -0.82 20.28
CA ARG A 113 1.82 -0.27 21.64
C ARG A 113 0.51 0.38 22.06
N ARG A 114 -0.21 0.99 21.13
CA ARG A 114 -1.53 1.62 21.37
C ARG A 114 -2.69 0.61 21.36
N GLY A 115 -2.43 -0.67 21.17
CA GLY A 115 -3.45 -1.73 21.22
C GLY A 115 -4.36 -1.79 19.98
N LEU A 116 -4.03 -1.08 18.89
CA LEU A 116 -4.89 -1.04 17.69
C LEU A 116 -5.00 -2.39 16.99
N PHE A 117 -4.05 -3.31 17.22
CA PHE A 117 -4.12 -4.70 16.73
C PHE A 117 -5.02 -5.63 17.57
N SER A 118 -5.58 -5.15 18.69
CA SER A 118 -6.59 -5.89 19.44
C SER A 118 -7.85 -6.05 18.59
N LEU A 119 -8.24 -7.28 18.28
CA LEU A 119 -9.42 -7.54 17.45
C LEU A 119 -10.73 -6.99 18.05
N LYS A 120 -10.76 -6.82 19.37
CA LYS A 120 -11.93 -6.36 20.12
C LYS A 120 -12.03 -4.84 20.22
N ASP A 121 -10.90 -4.16 20.19
CA ASP A 121 -10.85 -2.72 20.41
C ASP A 121 -10.91 -1.96 19.07
N GLU A 122 -11.53 -0.79 19.12
CA GLU A 122 -11.66 0.10 17.98
C GLU A 122 -11.01 1.45 18.32
N ASP A 123 -10.57 2.19 17.30
CA ASP A 123 -10.03 3.53 17.49
C ASP A 123 -11.06 4.42 18.23
N TYR A 124 -10.60 5.08 19.29
CA TYR A 124 -11.40 5.94 20.16
C TYR A 124 -12.13 7.06 19.40
N ARG A 125 -11.63 7.48 18.24
CA ARG A 125 -12.25 8.49 17.37
C ARG A 125 -13.65 8.07 16.92
N TRP A 126 -13.85 6.78 16.68
CA TRP A 126 -15.14 6.24 16.26
C TRP A 126 -16.19 6.29 17.37
N ALA A 127 -15.78 6.16 18.64
CA ALA A 127 -16.69 6.36 19.76
C ALA A 127 -17.19 7.80 19.87
N VAL A 128 -16.39 8.79 19.45
CA VAL A 128 -16.80 10.20 19.39
C VAL A 128 -17.72 10.45 18.19
N LEU A 129 -17.35 9.96 17.01
CA LEU A 129 -18.16 10.09 15.79
C LEU A 129 -19.54 9.45 15.93
N ARG A 130 -19.64 8.28 16.57
CA ARG A 130 -20.93 7.62 16.82
C ARG A 130 -21.90 8.44 17.66
N LYS A 131 -21.41 9.33 18.51
CA LYS A 131 -22.27 10.24 19.29
C LYS A 131 -22.87 11.37 18.45
N GLN A 132 -22.31 11.62 17.27
CA GLN A 132 -22.76 12.66 16.34
C GLN A 132 -23.76 12.13 15.30
N PHE A 133 -23.89 10.81 15.15
CA PHE A 133 -24.86 10.19 14.24
C PHE A 133 -26.17 9.87 14.95
N ASP A 134 -27.29 10.23 14.31
CA ASP A 134 -28.65 9.99 14.81
C ASP A 134 -29.04 8.51 14.66
N GLU A 135 -29.51 7.87 15.73
CA GLU A 135 -29.86 6.42 15.77
C GLU A 135 -30.92 6.00 14.74
N ARG A 136 -31.68 6.95 14.17
CA ARG A 136 -32.71 6.71 13.15
C ARG A 136 -32.16 6.46 11.75
N ARG A 137 -30.91 6.84 11.45
CA ARG A 137 -30.22 6.45 10.20
C ARG A 137 -29.36 5.23 10.45
N ARG A 138 -29.98 4.05 10.53
CA ARG A 138 -29.24 2.78 10.41
C ARG A 138 -28.55 2.61 9.03
N GLU A 139 -28.87 3.48 8.07
CA GLU A 139 -28.19 3.65 6.78
C GLU A 139 -26.74 4.17 6.92
N ASP A 140 -26.37 4.81 8.04
CA ASP A 140 -25.03 5.40 8.27
C ASP A 140 -23.94 4.34 8.57
N ARG A 141 -24.22 3.04 8.34
CA ARG A 141 -23.20 1.97 8.27
C ARG A 141 -22.49 1.96 6.90
N ILE A 142 -23.03 2.69 5.90
CA ILE A 142 -22.57 2.78 4.51
C ILE A 142 -21.47 3.85 4.21
N PRO A 143 -21.15 4.88 5.03
CA PRO A 143 -20.24 5.96 4.60
C PRO A 143 -18.76 5.55 4.53
N ASN A 144 -18.41 4.32 4.92
CA ASN A 144 -17.02 3.86 4.89
C ASN A 144 -16.50 3.55 3.48
N CYS A 145 -17.38 3.29 2.50
CA CYS A 145 -16.92 2.99 1.13
C CYS A 145 -16.27 4.22 0.48
N GLU A 146 -16.84 5.42 0.65
CA GLU A 146 -16.30 6.65 0.08
C GLU A 146 -14.98 7.08 0.74
N LEU A 147 -14.87 6.89 2.06
CA LEU A 147 -13.64 7.16 2.81
C LEU A 147 -12.53 6.14 2.47
N ASP A 148 -12.89 4.87 2.30
CA ASP A 148 -11.94 3.83 1.87
C ASP A 148 -11.47 4.06 0.43
N ILE A 149 -12.32 4.56 -0.48
CA ILE A 149 -11.90 4.92 -1.86
C ILE A 149 -10.84 6.03 -1.86
N HIS A 150 -11.03 7.08 -1.06
CA HIS A 150 -10.04 8.17 -0.95
C HIS A 150 -8.72 7.67 -0.36
N ARG A 151 -8.78 6.80 0.67
CA ARG A 151 -7.59 6.14 1.20
C ARG A 151 -6.91 5.28 0.13
N CYS A 152 -7.65 4.45 -0.60
CA CYS A 152 -7.15 3.56 -1.66
C CYS A 152 -6.34 4.30 -2.74
N TYR A 153 -6.79 5.49 -3.13
CA TYR A 153 -6.05 6.37 -4.04
C TYR A 153 -4.70 6.80 -3.45
N LEU A 154 -4.68 7.24 -2.19
CA LEU A 154 -3.45 7.64 -1.51
C LEU A 154 -2.47 6.46 -1.38
N GLU A 155 -2.95 5.24 -1.13
CA GLU A 155 -2.08 4.06 -1.01
C GLU A 155 -1.43 3.70 -2.33
N CYS A 156 -2.18 3.80 -3.44
CA CYS A 156 -1.63 3.59 -4.78
C CYS A 156 -0.57 4.66 -5.12
N VAL A 157 -0.78 5.91 -4.69
CA VAL A 157 0.17 7.01 -4.92
C VAL A 157 1.48 6.79 -4.17
N VAL A 158 1.49 6.10 -3.02
CA VAL A 158 2.74 5.80 -2.28
C VAL A 158 3.69 4.91 -3.09
N GLY A 159 3.18 4.04 -3.97
CA GLY A 159 4.02 3.22 -4.86
C GLY A 159 4.63 3.99 -6.04
N TRP A 160 4.12 5.20 -6.34
CA TRP A 160 4.51 5.97 -7.53
C TRP A 160 5.99 6.37 -7.58
N PRO A 161 6.65 6.82 -6.48
CA PRO A 161 8.07 7.14 -6.51
C PRO A 161 8.94 5.93 -6.86
N ALA A 162 8.57 4.73 -6.39
CA ALA A 162 9.28 3.49 -6.72
C ALA A 162 9.10 3.12 -8.19
N TYR A 163 7.89 3.28 -8.74
CA TYR A 163 7.65 3.12 -10.18
C TYR A 163 8.52 4.07 -11.02
N LEU A 164 8.60 5.34 -10.63
CA LEU A 164 9.46 6.32 -11.31
C LEU A 164 10.94 5.97 -11.18
N ALA A 165 11.38 5.45 -10.04
CA ALA A 165 12.75 5.02 -9.82
C ALA A 165 13.13 3.80 -10.67
N VAL A 166 12.19 2.90 -10.96
CA VAL A 166 12.44 1.75 -11.85
C VAL A 166 12.43 2.17 -13.31
N THR A 167 11.43 2.95 -13.74
CA THR A 167 11.29 3.37 -15.14
C THR A 167 12.37 4.32 -15.62
N ARG A 168 12.85 5.22 -14.74
CA ARG A 168 13.94 6.14 -15.08
C ARG A 168 15.31 5.48 -15.03
N SER A 169 15.47 4.39 -14.29
CA SER A 169 16.77 3.73 -14.12
C SER A 169 17.32 3.04 -15.37
N GLY A 170 16.51 2.84 -16.42
CA GLY A 170 16.95 2.17 -17.66
C GLY A 170 17.46 0.74 -17.44
N ALA A 171 17.87 0.07 -18.52
CA ALA A 171 18.37 -1.32 -18.46
C ALA A 171 19.72 -1.47 -17.71
N GLY A 172 20.42 -0.36 -17.44
CA GLY A 172 21.72 -0.35 -16.77
C GLY A 172 21.68 -0.02 -15.28
N GLY A 173 20.53 0.39 -14.73
CA GLY A 173 20.44 0.93 -13.37
C GLY A 173 21.16 2.28 -13.26
N ILE A 174 20.45 3.35 -12.95
CA ILE A 174 21.14 4.60 -12.59
C ILE A 174 21.88 4.35 -11.27
N GLU A 175 23.20 4.58 -11.27
CA GLU A 175 24.00 4.58 -10.05
C GLU A 175 23.42 5.59 -9.04
N LEU A 176 23.55 5.29 -7.75
CA LEU A 176 23.10 6.18 -6.70
C LEU A 176 23.88 7.50 -6.79
N VAL A 177 23.15 8.61 -6.88
CA VAL A 177 23.74 9.96 -6.95
C VAL A 177 23.78 10.53 -5.53
N ASP A 178 24.69 11.48 -5.27
CA ASP A 178 24.83 12.17 -3.98
C ASP A 178 23.49 12.63 -3.38
N THR A 179 22.57 13.14 -4.21
CA THR A 179 21.23 13.54 -3.79
C THR A 179 20.43 12.40 -3.17
N ASP A 180 20.56 11.17 -3.67
CA ASP A 180 19.87 10.00 -3.13
C ASP A 180 20.35 9.72 -1.69
N TYR A 181 21.66 9.85 -1.44
CA TYR A 181 22.24 9.68 -0.10
C TYR A 181 21.82 10.79 0.86
N VAL A 182 21.87 12.05 0.43
CA VAL A 182 21.45 13.19 1.24
C VAL A 182 19.99 13.05 1.67
N LEU A 183 19.10 12.69 0.74
CA LEU A 183 17.69 12.48 1.03
C LEU A 183 17.47 11.25 1.93
N ALA A 184 18.19 10.16 1.72
CA ALA A 184 18.09 8.97 2.57
C ALA A 184 18.50 9.29 4.02
N VAL A 185 19.62 9.99 4.22
CA VAL A 185 20.06 10.43 5.55
C VAL A 185 19.05 11.38 6.18
N TRP A 186 18.49 12.31 5.41
CA TRP A 186 17.46 13.22 5.88
C TRP A 186 16.21 12.47 6.37
N VAL A 187 15.71 11.51 5.58
CA VAL A 187 14.55 10.69 5.96
C VAL A 187 14.85 9.86 7.21
N LEU A 188 16.04 9.27 7.32
CA LEU A 188 16.46 8.57 8.54
C LEU A 188 16.51 9.50 9.76
N GLY A 189 16.96 10.74 9.58
CA GLY A 189 16.92 11.78 10.61
C GLY A 189 15.49 12.09 11.07
N ILE A 190 14.56 12.28 10.12
CA ILE A 190 13.13 12.46 10.43
C ILE A 190 12.60 11.25 11.20
N LEU A 191 12.88 10.02 10.72
CA LEU A 191 12.42 8.80 11.38
C LEU A 191 12.94 8.68 12.82
N ALA A 192 14.19 9.07 13.06
CA ALA A 192 14.76 9.08 14.41
C ALA A 192 14.03 10.09 15.31
N VAL A 193 13.79 11.32 14.82
CA VAL A 193 13.02 12.34 15.56
C VAL A 193 11.60 11.83 15.86
N GLU A 194 10.90 11.31 14.86
CA GLU A 194 9.56 10.74 15.03
C GLU A 194 9.54 9.61 16.06
N PHE A 195 10.53 8.71 16.03
CA PHE A 195 10.63 7.61 16.99
C PHE A 195 10.86 8.12 18.42
N THR A 196 11.60 9.23 18.60
CA THR A 196 11.78 9.84 19.92
C THR A 196 10.54 10.59 20.41
N ALA A 197 9.76 11.19 19.50
CA ALA A 197 8.52 11.91 19.80
C ALA A 197 7.34 10.98 20.11
N ASP A 198 7.38 9.73 19.64
CA ASP A 198 6.38 8.69 19.93
C ASP A 198 6.45 8.13 21.37
N LYS A 199 7.21 8.74 22.28
CA LYS A 199 7.23 8.40 23.71
C LYS A 199 6.14 9.13 24.47
#